data_AF-A0AAV9N7U4-F1
#
_entry.id   AF-A0AAV9N7U4-F1
#
_cell.length_a   1.000
_cell.length_b   1.000
_cell.length_c   1.000
_cell.angle_alpha   90.00
_cell.angle_beta   90.00
_cell.angle_gamma   90.00
#
_symmetry.space_group_name_H-M   'P 1'
#
loop_
_entity.id
_entity.type
_entity.pdbx_description
1 polymer ?
#
loop_
_entity_poly.entity_id
_entity_poly.type
_entity_poly.pdbx_seq_one_letter_code
_entity_poly.pdbx_strand_id
1 'polypeptide(L)'
;MPLGSGSVAIPDYRDHPLLGDPITDDPIRSGPLFEASWTHALHCVSTEAPKPSVASINQLTALELYYSVDSYHQLIVNGRTDDDNPTHAGHCFEYLRNSILCNLDMTLEGSMSTPDDHERGQPHVCRNREHAIAWIEARRVDDLQDIVGP
;
A
#
# COMPACT_ATOMS: atom_id res chain seq x y z
N MET A 1 -10.26 8.23 8.64
CA MET A 1 -10.48 7.90 7.21
C MET A 1 -11.47 8.88 6.63
N PRO A 2 -11.27 9.34 5.38
CA PRO A 2 -12.24 10.19 4.68
C PRO A 2 -13.54 9.43 4.45
N LEU A 3 -14.65 10.16 4.32
CA LEU A 3 -15.92 9.59 3.88
C LEU A 3 -15.79 9.06 2.44
N GLY A 4 -16.57 8.03 2.10
CA GLY A 4 -16.54 7.42 0.77
C GLY A 4 -15.25 6.66 0.43
N SER A 5 -14.46 6.29 1.45
CA SER A 5 -13.22 5.49 1.32
C SER A 5 -12.13 6.09 0.43
N GLY A 6 -12.19 7.39 0.15
CA GLY A 6 -11.21 8.07 -0.69
C GLY A 6 -11.48 7.95 -2.19
N SER A 7 -12.64 7.42 -2.58
CA SER A 7 -13.03 7.36 -3.99
C SER A 7 -13.63 8.69 -4.46
N VAL A 8 -13.27 9.08 -5.67
CA VAL A 8 -13.64 10.35 -6.31
C VAL A 8 -14.11 10.09 -7.74
N ALA A 9 -14.97 10.95 -8.27
CA ALA A 9 -15.39 10.91 -9.67
C ALA A 9 -14.66 12.02 -10.45
N ILE A 10 -14.04 11.67 -11.58
CA ILE A 10 -13.31 12.62 -12.45
C ILE A 10 -13.93 12.58 -13.85
N PRO A 11 -14.96 13.40 -14.13
CA PRO A 11 -15.69 13.36 -15.41
C PRO A 11 -14.82 13.61 -16.65
N ASP A 12 -13.82 14.47 -16.50
CA ASP A 12 -12.85 14.93 -17.50
C ASP A 12 -11.53 14.14 -17.47
N TYR A 13 -11.52 12.91 -16.95
CA TYR A 13 -10.28 12.09 -16.80
C TYR A 13 -9.48 11.94 -18.11
N ARG A 14 -10.16 11.99 -19.26
CA ARG A 14 -9.54 11.90 -20.59
C ARG A 14 -8.62 13.08 -20.93
N ASP A 15 -8.79 14.22 -20.26
CA ASP A 15 -7.95 15.40 -20.42
C ASP A 15 -6.66 15.31 -19.57
N HIS A 16 -6.52 14.26 -18.75
CA HIS A 16 -5.37 14.03 -17.88
C HIS A 16 -4.51 12.86 -18.39
N PRO A 17 -3.32 13.13 -18.98
CA PRO A 17 -2.52 12.11 -19.65
C PRO A 17 -1.93 11.04 -18.72
N LEU A 18 -1.91 11.30 -17.40
CA LEU A 18 -1.40 10.37 -16.39
C LEU A 18 -2.51 9.57 -15.71
N LEU A 19 -3.79 9.84 -16.02
CA LEU A 19 -4.90 9.04 -15.52
C LEU A 19 -5.17 7.88 -16.47
N GLY A 20 -5.20 6.67 -15.91
CA GLY A 20 -5.65 5.48 -16.62
C GLY A 20 -7.17 5.37 -16.71
N ASP A 21 -7.65 4.16 -16.98
CA ASP A 21 -9.08 3.91 -17.12
C ASP A 21 -9.79 3.93 -15.76
N PRO A 22 -10.98 4.55 -15.66
CA PRO A 22 -11.73 4.60 -14.40
C PRO A 22 -12.23 3.22 -13.97
N ILE A 23 -12.61 3.11 -12.71
CA ILE A 23 -13.38 1.98 -12.19
C ILE A 23 -14.84 2.15 -12.65
N THR A 24 -15.37 1.15 -13.36
CA THR A 24 -16.73 1.21 -13.96
C THR A 24 -17.65 0.09 -13.50
N ASP A 25 -17.13 -0.88 -12.75
CA ASP A 25 -17.82 -2.08 -12.29
C ASP A 25 -18.23 -2.02 -10.80
N ASP A 26 -18.16 -0.85 -10.18
CA ASP A 26 -18.60 -0.65 -8.80
C ASP A 26 -20.13 -0.88 -8.67
N PRO A 27 -20.59 -1.76 -7.78
CA PRO A 27 -22.01 -2.12 -7.67
C PRO A 27 -22.88 -1.04 -6.99
N ILE A 28 -22.27 -0.03 -6.36
CA ILE A 28 -22.94 0.99 -5.54
C ILE A 28 -22.81 2.38 -6.19
N ARG A 29 -21.69 2.64 -6.87
CA ARG A 29 -21.30 3.95 -7.37
C ARG A 29 -21.24 3.92 -8.90
N SER A 30 -21.54 5.05 -9.54
CA SER A 30 -21.54 5.17 -11.00
C SER A 30 -20.72 6.38 -11.46
N GLY A 31 -20.20 6.29 -12.69
CA GLY A 31 -19.37 7.33 -13.31
C GLY A 31 -17.90 6.92 -13.42
N PRO A 32 -17.03 7.82 -13.89
CA PRO A 32 -15.59 7.57 -13.98
C PRO A 32 -14.95 7.70 -12.59
N LEU A 33 -14.92 6.59 -11.85
CA LEU A 33 -14.44 6.53 -10.47
C LEU A 33 -12.94 6.25 -10.40
N PHE A 34 -12.30 6.85 -9.40
CA PHE A 34 -10.89 6.65 -9.05
C PHE A 34 -10.75 6.63 -7.54
N GLU A 35 -9.69 6.04 -7.01
CA GLU A 35 -9.38 6.03 -5.58
C GLU A 35 -8.05 6.71 -5.30
N ALA A 36 -7.94 7.46 -4.21
CA ALA A 36 -6.65 7.98 -3.79
C ALA A 36 -5.74 6.82 -3.34
N SER A 37 -4.51 6.81 -3.83
CA SER A 37 -3.54 5.74 -3.59
C SER A 37 -3.34 5.46 -2.10
N TRP A 38 -3.20 6.49 -1.27
CA TRP A 38 -3.02 6.29 0.17
C TRP A 38 -4.21 5.61 0.84
N THR A 39 -5.46 5.83 0.38
CA THR A 39 -6.64 5.13 0.90
C THR A 39 -6.72 3.70 0.40
N HIS A 40 -6.33 3.45 -0.85
CA HIS A 40 -6.24 2.10 -1.40
C HIS A 40 -5.14 1.28 -0.72
N ALA A 41 -3.94 1.84 -0.55
CA ALA A 41 -2.83 1.25 0.19
C ALA A 41 -3.22 0.98 1.66
N LEU A 42 -3.94 1.89 2.31
CA LEU A 42 -4.47 1.63 3.65
C LEU A 42 -5.53 0.54 3.68
N HIS A 43 -6.38 0.41 2.66
CA HIS A 43 -7.31 -0.72 2.57
C HIS A 43 -6.50 -2.03 2.54
N CYS A 44 -5.48 -2.12 1.70
CA CYS A 44 -4.60 -3.29 1.58
C CYS A 44 -3.84 -3.62 2.88
N VAL A 45 -3.32 -2.61 3.59
CA VAL A 45 -2.61 -2.80 4.87
C VAL A 45 -3.58 -2.99 6.05
N SER A 46 -4.77 -2.39 6.02
CA SER A 46 -5.77 -2.51 7.10
C SER A 46 -6.61 -3.78 7.02
N THR A 47 -6.70 -4.40 5.85
CA THR A 47 -7.10 -5.82 5.74
C THR A 47 -6.13 -6.76 6.48
N GLU A 48 -5.01 -6.24 7.01
CA GLU A 48 -4.00 -6.98 7.76
C GLU A 48 -3.87 -6.56 9.24
N ALA A 49 -4.65 -5.58 9.73
CA ALA A 49 -4.58 -5.14 11.13
C ALA A 49 -5.66 -5.81 12.00
N PRO A 50 -5.30 -6.60 13.04
CA PRO A 50 -6.29 -7.15 13.96
C PRO A 50 -6.85 -6.01 14.81
N LYS A 51 -8.12 -5.65 14.61
CA LYS A 51 -8.82 -4.79 15.57
C LYS A 51 -9.04 -5.57 16.87
N PRO A 52 -8.58 -5.08 18.03
CA PRO A 52 -9.01 -5.66 19.29
C PRO A 52 -10.48 -5.27 19.49
N SER A 53 -11.33 -6.27 19.76
CA SER A 53 -12.75 -6.14 20.09
C SER A 53 -13.67 -5.65 18.95
N VAL A 54 -14.10 -6.56 18.08
CA VAL A 54 -15.53 -6.75 17.74
C VAL A 54 -15.66 -8.03 16.93
N ALA A 55 -16.32 -9.02 17.52
CA ALA A 55 -16.73 -10.24 16.83
C ALA A 55 -17.87 -9.91 15.86
N SER A 56 -17.63 -10.04 14.55
CA SER A 56 -18.67 -10.15 13.52
C SER A 56 -18.05 -10.61 12.20
N ILE A 57 -18.16 -11.92 11.93
CA ILE A 57 -18.40 -12.56 10.63
C ILE A 57 -17.74 -11.87 9.42
N ASN A 58 -16.42 -12.05 9.26
CA ASN A 58 -15.66 -12.23 8.00
C ASN A 58 -14.14 -12.24 8.27
N GLN A 59 -13.72 -12.89 9.37
CA GLN A 59 -12.37 -12.76 9.94
C GLN A 59 -11.41 -13.89 9.52
N LEU A 60 -11.87 -14.87 8.72
CA LEU A 60 -11.09 -16.06 8.39
C LEU A 60 -10.01 -15.80 7.32
N THR A 61 -10.26 -14.92 6.35
CA THR A 61 -9.31 -14.63 5.26
C THR A 61 -8.21 -13.63 5.63
N ALA A 62 -8.49 -12.73 6.59
CA ALA A 62 -7.51 -11.73 7.06
C ALA A 62 -6.42 -12.34 7.96
N LEU A 63 -6.75 -13.43 8.65
CA LEU A 63 -5.81 -14.14 9.51
C LEU A 63 -4.74 -14.88 8.68
N GLU A 64 -5.10 -15.36 7.48
CA GLU A 64 -4.22 -16.16 6.62
C GLU A 64 -3.03 -15.38 6.07
N LEU A 65 -3.19 -14.11 5.65
CA LEU A 65 -2.08 -13.35 5.07
C LEU A 65 -1.03 -12.97 6.13
N TYR A 66 -1.48 -12.54 7.31
CA TYR A 66 -0.60 -12.26 8.45
C TYR A 66 0.19 -13.49 8.88
N TYR A 67 -0.49 -14.63 9.08
CA TYR A 67 0.20 -15.89 9.36
C TYR A 67 1.10 -16.31 8.20
N SER A 68 0.73 -16.07 6.94
CA SER A 68 1.57 -16.47 5.80
C SER A 68 2.88 -15.67 5.74
N VAL A 69 2.87 -14.36 5.99
CA VAL A 69 4.07 -13.51 5.98
C VAL A 69 4.94 -13.81 7.20
N ASP A 70 4.35 -13.91 8.39
CA ASP A 70 5.07 -14.28 9.62
C ASP A 70 5.65 -15.71 9.50
N SER A 71 4.84 -16.68 9.06
CA SER A 71 5.30 -18.06 8.84
C SER A 71 6.37 -18.13 7.74
N TYR A 72 6.28 -17.34 6.67
CA TYR A 72 7.32 -17.29 5.63
C TYR A 72 8.65 -16.77 6.19
N HIS A 73 8.61 -15.66 6.94
CA HIS A 73 9.81 -15.09 7.56
C HIS A 73 10.44 -16.08 8.54
N GLN A 74 9.63 -16.75 9.36
CA GLN A 74 10.10 -17.72 10.36
C GLN A 74 10.59 -19.03 9.72
N LEU A 75 9.90 -19.56 8.71
CA LEU A 75 10.24 -20.87 8.14
C LEU A 75 11.36 -20.79 7.09
N ILE A 76 11.43 -19.71 6.32
CA ILE A 76 12.29 -19.64 5.13
C ILE A 76 13.51 -18.74 5.34
N VAL A 77 13.35 -17.61 6.03
CA VAL A 77 14.42 -16.60 6.15
C VAL A 77 15.25 -16.81 7.41
N ASN A 78 14.60 -16.96 8.58
CA ASN A 78 15.30 -17.00 9.86
C ASN A 78 15.53 -18.42 10.42
N GLY A 79 14.84 -19.41 9.85
CA GLY A 79 14.74 -20.75 10.44
C GLY A 79 13.84 -20.74 11.68
N ARG A 80 13.14 -21.85 11.93
CA ARG A 80 12.22 -21.96 13.09
C ARG A 80 13.00 -21.74 14.39
N THR A 81 12.84 -20.57 15.00
CA THR A 81 13.37 -20.27 16.34
C THR A 81 12.23 -20.24 17.34
N ASP A 82 12.46 -20.72 18.57
CA ASP A 82 11.44 -20.70 19.64
C ASP A 82 11.06 -19.27 20.10
N ASP A 83 11.76 -18.24 19.62
CA ASP A 83 11.45 -16.82 19.79
C ASP A 83 10.44 -16.31 18.75
N ASP A 84 9.40 -17.12 18.48
CA ASP A 84 8.23 -16.73 17.69
C ASP A 84 7.61 -15.48 18.33
N ASN A 85 7.88 -14.29 17.78
CA ASN A 85 7.32 -13.05 18.27
C ASN A 85 6.23 -12.55 17.29
N PRO A 86 4.96 -12.96 17.48
CA PRO A 86 3.84 -12.44 16.68
C PRO A 86 3.63 -10.93 16.85
N THR A 87 4.40 -10.25 17.69
CA THR A 87 4.46 -8.78 17.76
C THR A 87 5.31 -8.17 16.63
N HIS A 88 6.16 -8.98 15.96
CA HIS A 88 7.11 -8.46 14.98
C HIS A 88 6.41 -7.96 13.71
N ALA A 89 5.67 -8.84 13.02
CA ALA A 89 4.92 -8.45 11.84
C ALA A 89 3.93 -7.31 12.15
N GLY A 90 3.26 -7.36 13.31
CA GLY A 90 2.31 -6.33 13.75
C GLY A 90 2.92 -4.93 13.84
N HIS A 91 4.12 -4.77 14.41
CA HIS A 91 4.74 -3.44 14.48
C HIS A 91 5.22 -2.94 13.11
N CYS A 92 5.65 -3.84 12.21
CA CYS A 92 6.04 -3.48 10.85
C CYS A 92 4.85 -2.90 10.08
N PHE A 93 3.69 -3.56 10.15
CA PHE A 93 2.47 -3.05 9.51
C PHE A 93 2.00 -1.72 10.11
N GLU A 94 2.18 -1.51 11.41
CA GLU A 94 1.91 -0.19 12.03
C GLU A 94 2.87 0.90 11.53
N TYR A 95 4.16 0.61 11.35
CA TYR A 95 5.09 1.56 10.72
C TYR A 95 4.71 1.87 9.27
N LEU A 96 4.32 0.87 8.49
CA LEU A 96 3.84 1.06 7.11
C LEU A 96 2.58 1.93 7.09
N ARG A 97 1.61 1.62 7.94
CA ARG A 97 0.38 2.41 8.10
C ARG A 97 0.69 3.88 8.43
N ASN A 98 1.58 4.12 9.39
CA ASN A 98 1.99 5.47 9.77
C ASN A 98 2.73 6.18 8.64
N SER A 99 3.59 5.47 7.89
CA SER A 99 4.26 6.02 6.72
C SER A 99 3.27 6.46 5.65
N ILE A 100 2.25 5.64 5.34
CA ILE A 100 1.21 6.00 4.37
C ILE A 100 0.44 7.25 4.82
N LEU A 101 0.05 7.32 6.10
CA LEU A 101 -0.67 8.46 6.67
C LEU A 101 0.15 9.75 6.73
N CYS A 102 1.46 9.67 6.88
CA CYS A 102 2.34 10.84 6.90
C CYS A 102 2.71 11.32 5.48
N ASN A 103 2.79 10.41 4.52
CA ASN A 103 3.15 10.75 3.15
C ASN A 103 1.95 11.13 2.27
N LEU A 104 0.75 10.58 2.53
CA LEU A 104 -0.51 10.90 1.84
C LEU A 104 -0.33 11.02 0.32
N ASP A 105 0.02 9.90 -0.32
CA ASP A 105 0.08 9.82 -1.77
C ASP A 105 -1.33 9.98 -2.37
N MET A 106 -1.54 11.08 -3.09
CA MET A 106 -2.81 11.45 -3.69
C MET A 106 -2.94 11.04 -5.16
N THR A 107 -2.02 10.19 -5.66
CA THR A 107 -2.15 9.58 -6.99
C THR A 107 -3.53 8.92 -7.10
N LEU A 108 -4.23 9.16 -8.21
CA LEU A 108 -5.57 8.60 -8.45
C LEU A 108 -5.44 7.28 -9.20
N GLU A 109 -5.98 6.24 -8.61
CA GLU A 109 -5.91 4.89 -9.13
C GLU A 109 -7.26 4.47 -9.72
N GLY A 110 -7.23 4.05 -10.99
CA GLY A 110 -8.37 3.50 -11.70
C GLY A 110 -8.29 1.98 -11.84
N SER A 111 -9.12 1.39 -12.70
CA SER A 111 -9.13 -0.05 -12.96
C SER A 111 -7.88 -0.55 -13.70
N MET A 112 -7.20 0.35 -14.41
CA MET A 112 -5.95 0.09 -15.13
C MET A 112 -5.13 1.37 -15.21
N SER A 113 -3.80 1.24 -15.26
CA SER A 113 -2.88 2.36 -15.52
C SER A 113 -2.94 2.83 -16.97
N THR A 114 -2.10 3.80 -17.34
CA THR A 114 -2.04 4.25 -18.74
C THR A 114 -1.76 3.06 -19.67
N PRO A 115 -2.21 3.10 -20.94
CA PRO A 115 -1.98 2.00 -21.88
C PRO A 115 -0.51 1.56 -21.99
N ASP A 116 0.43 2.51 -21.85
CA ASP A 116 1.87 2.26 -21.94
C ASP A 116 2.48 1.66 -20.65
N ASP A 117 1.80 1.75 -19.50
CA ASP A 117 2.26 1.27 -18.18
C ASP A 117 1.28 0.28 -17.52
N HIS A 118 0.39 -0.35 -18.29
CA HIS A 118 -0.65 -1.26 -17.77
C HIS A 118 -0.11 -2.42 -16.91
N GLU A 119 1.14 -2.86 -17.12
CA GLU A 119 1.79 -3.93 -16.34
C GLU A 119 2.53 -3.43 -15.07
N ARG A 120 2.72 -2.11 -14.93
CA ARG A 120 3.57 -1.51 -13.88
C ARG A 120 2.80 -0.82 -12.76
N GLY A 121 1.48 -0.78 -12.86
CA GLY A 121 0.62 -0.03 -11.95
C GLY A 121 0.58 1.46 -12.31
N GLN A 122 -0.10 2.25 -11.46
CA GLN A 122 -0.31 3.67 -11.71
C GLN A 122 0.98 4.47 -11.47
N PRO A 123 1.27 5.49 -12.28
CA PRO A 123 2.47 6.30 -12.10
C PRO A 123 2.36 7.18 -10.85
N HIS A 124 3.29 7.03 -9.91
CA HIS A 124 3.37 7.84 -8.69
C HIS A 124 4.39 8.97 -8.84
N VAL A 125 4.08 10.15 -8.29
CA VAL A 125 5.01 11.29 -8.25
C VAL A 125 5.55 11.47 -6.84
N CYS A 126 6.83 11.14 -6.63
CA CYS A 126 7.48 11.35 -5.34
C CYS A 126 7.62 12.84 -5.02
N ARG A 127 7.39 13.23 -3.76
CA ARG A 127 7.48 14.65 -3.33
C ARG A 127 8.91 15.24 -3.41
N ASN A 128 9.94 14.49 -3.00
CA ASN A 128 11.35 14.92 -3.11
C ASN A 128 12.33 13.73 -2.98
N ARG A 129 12.27 12.79 -3.93
CA ARG A 129 13.09 11.57 -3.89
C ARG A 129 14.59 11.87 -3.92
N GLU A 130 15.01 12.81 -4.76
CA GLU A 130 16.42 13.12 -4.98
C GLU A 130 17.08 13.72 -3.73
N HIS A 131 16.46 14.71 -3.08
CA HIS A 131 17.04 15.27 -1.86
C HIS A 131 17.02 14.26 -0.70
N ALA A 132 16.02 13.39 -0.62
CA ALA A 132 15.97 12.34 0.39
C ALA A 132 17.16 11.38 0.25
N ILE A 133 17.41 10.89 -0.96
CA ILE A 133 18.56 10.02 -1.26
C ILE A 133 19.87 10.76 -0.97
N ALA A 134 20.04 11.99 -1.47
CA ALA A 134 21.25 12.76 -1.25
C ALA A 134 21.54 13.00 0.25
N TRP A 135 20.50 13.22 1.06
CA TRP A 135 20.64 13.40 2.50
C TRP A 135 21.13 12.14 3.22
N ILE A 136 20.60 10.96 2.82
CA ILE A 136 20.98 9.64 3.35
C ILE A 136 22.41 9.33 2.94
N GLU A 137 22.74 9.47 1.65
CA GLU A 137 24.08 9.22 1.10
C GLU A 137 25.16 10.06 1.79
N ALA A 138 24.88 11.34 2.07
CA ALA A 138 25.80 12.22 2.78
C ALA A 138 26.03 11.84 4.26
N ARG A 139 25.24 10.90 4.81
CA ARG A 139 25.25 10.47 6.22
C ARG A 139 25.34 8.96 6.38
N ARG A 140 25.59 8.22 5.30
CA ARG A 140 25.65 6.77 5.35
C ARG A 140 26.78 6.31 6.27
N VAL A 141 26.54 5.20 6.97
CA VAL A 141 27.48 4.64 7.94
C VAL A 141 28.46 3.68 7.27
N ASP A 142 28.01 3.01 6.21
CA ASP A 142 28.80 2.12 5.37
C ASP A 142 28.17 2.05 3.96
N ASP A 143 28.75 1.18 3.11
CA ASP A 143 28.33 0.97 1.72
C ASP A 143 27.58 -0.37 1.53
N LEU A 144 27.10 -1.03 2.60
CA LEU A 144 26.32 -2.27 2.50
C LEU A 144 24.92 -1.98 1.93
N GLN A 145 24.45 -2.82 1.00
CA GLN A 145 23.14 -2.69 0.38
C GLN A 145 22.32 -3.97 0.54
N ASP A 146 21.32 -3.91 1.41
CA ASP A 146 20.36 -5.00 1.63
C ASP A 146 19.11 -4.87 0.74
N ILE A 147 18.95 -3.75 0.04
CA ILE A 147 17.85 -3.47 -0.88
C ILE A 147 18.43 -3.04 -2.22
N VAL A 148 18.21 -3.84 -3.26
CA VAL A 148 18.62 -3.53 -4.63
C VAL A 148 17.40 -2.99 -5.38
N GLY A 149 17.48 -1.74 -5.85
CA GLY A 149 16.42 -1.13 -6.65
C GLY A 149 16.35 -1.71 -8.07
N PRO A 150 15.24 -1.47 -8.80
CA PRO A 150 15.17 -1.73 -10.23
C PRO A 150 16.17 -0.89 -11.05
#